data_AF-A0A2G9SMH2-F1
#
_entry.id   AF-A0A2G9SMH2-F1
#
_cell.length_a   1.000
_cell.length_b   1.000
_cell.length_c   1.000
_cell.angle_alpha   90.00
_cell.angle_beta   90.00
_cell.angle_gamma   90.00
#
_symmetry.space_group_name_H-M   'P 1'
#
loop_
_entity.id
_entity.type
_entity.pdbx_description
1 polymer ?
#
loop_
_entity_poly.entity_id
_entity_poly.type
_entity_poly.pdbx_seq_one_letter_code
_entity_poly.pdbx_strand_id
1 'polypeptide(L)' 'PEVLGGAGVLGDPADPADIARAMRAILDDPAYAAVLRGAGLARAQQFAPERVIAAMRQVYTEVRR' A
#
# COMPACT_ATOMS: atom_id res chain seq x y z
N PRO A 1 -6.27 9.53 -0.48
CA PRO A 1 -6.33 8.14 0.00
C PRO A 1 -4.95 7.63 0.42
N GLU A 2 -4.69 7.70 1.71
CA GLU A 2 -3.36 7.78 2.32
C GLU A 2 -2.74 6.39 2.54
N VAL A 3 -3.58 5.35 2.67
CA VAL A 3 -3.15 3.99 3.07
C VAL A 3 -2.62 3.17 1.89
N LEU A 4 -3.40 3.05 0.80
CA LEU A 4 -3.02 2.22 -0.34
C LEU A 4 -1.98 2.86 -1.25
N GLY A 5 -1.82 4.19 -1.22
CA GLY A 5 -0.81 4.90 -2.00
C GLY A 5 -0.84 4.58 -3.51
N GLY A 6 -2.03 4.33 -4.07
CA GLY A 6 -2.20 3.94 -5.48
C GLY A 6 -1.92 2.47 -5.79
N ALA A 7 -1.56 1.65 -4.80
CA ALA A 7 -1.26 0.22 -4.95
C ALA A 7 -2.47 -0.70 -4.75
N GLY A 8 -3.69 -0.16 -4.75
CA GLY A 8 -4.91 -0.94 -4.58
C GLY A 8 -6.16 -0.15 -4.91
N VAL A 9 -7.29 -0.86 -4.97
CA VAL A 9 -8.62 -0.30 -5.22
C VAL A 9 -9.29 -0.04 -3.87
N LEU A 10 -9.93 1.12 -3.74
CA LEU A 10 -10.77 1.45 -2.60
C LEU A 10 -12.22 1.11 -2.92
N GLY A 11 -12.91 0.53 -1.95
CA GLY A 11 -14.37 0.43 -1.93
C GLY A 11 -14.91 1.13 -0.68
N ASP A 12 -16.17 1.55 -0.74
CA ASP A 12 -16.86 2.08 0.43
C ASP A 12 -17.01 0.98 1.50
N PRO A 13 -16.47 1.15 2.73
CA PRO A 13 -16.58 0.15 3.78
C PRO A 13 -18.03 -0.09 4.25
N ALA A 14 -18.95 0.85 4.00
CA ALA A 14 -20.36 0.72 4.35
C ALA A 14 -21.21 0.10 3.23
N ASP A 15 -20.65 -0.14 2.04
CA ASP A 15 -21.33 -0.78 0.90
C ASP A 15 -20.65 -2.10 0.49
N PRO A 16 -21.18 -3.25 0.95
CA PRO A 16 -20.66 -4.56 0.55
C PRO A 16 -20.69 -4.81 -0.97
N ALA A 17 -21.64 -4.22 -1.70
CA ALA A 17 -21.73 -4.37 -3.15
C ALA A 17 -20.60 -3.61 -3.86
N ASP A 18 -20.16 -2.48 -3.30
CA ASP A 18 -19.02 -1.73 -3.80
C ASP A 18 -17.70 -2.47 -3.62
N ILE A 19 -17.50 -3.06 -2.43
CA ILE A 19 -16.36 -3.95 -2.17
C ILE A 19 -16.35 -5.11 -3.17
N ALA A 20 -17.50 -5.74 -3.41
CA ALA A 20 -17.61 -6.83 -4.36
C ALA A 20 -17.30 -6.38 -5.81
N ARG A 21 -17.69 -5.17 -6.22
CA ARG A 21 -17.30 -4.58 -7.52
C ARG A 21 -15.79 -4.36 -7.60
N ALA A 22 -15.19 -3.79 -6.56
CA ALA A 22 -13.75 -3.55 -6.49
C ALA A 22 -12.95 -4.86 -6.59
N MET A 23 -13.41 -5.93 -5.92
CA MET A 23 -12.79 -7.26 -6.02
C MET A 23 -12.93 -7.84 -7.43
N ARG A 24 -14.12 -7.77 -8.05
CA ARG A 24 -14.33 -8.24 -9.43
C ARG A 24 -13.44 -7.52 -10.44
N ALA A 25 -13.30 -6.19 -10.32
CA ALA A 25 -12.43 -5.42 -11.20
C ALA A 25 -10.95 -5.90 -11.18
N ILE A 26 -10.48 -6.48 -10.07
CA ILE A 26 -9.15 -7.07 -9.97
C ILE A 26 -9.13 -8.51 -10.52
N LEU A 27 -10.17 -9.30 -10.24
CA LEU A 27 -10.21 -10.71 -10.64
C LEU A 27 -10.46 -10.89 -12.15
N ASP A 28 -11.24 -10.00 -12.74
CA ASP A 28 -11.64 -10.08 -14.15
C ASP A 28 -10.59 -9.49 -15.11
N ASP A 29 -9.60 -8.73 -14.60
CA ASP A 29 -8.50 -8.17 -15.39
C ASP A 29 -7.12 -8.57 -14.81
N PRO A 30 -6.51 -9.65 -15.34
CA PRO A 30 -5.21 -10.13 -14.90
C PRO A 30 -4.07 -9.13 -15.11
N ALA A 31 -4.14 -8.28 -16.13
CA ALA A 31 -3.11 -7.28 -16.41
C ALA A 31 -3.16 -6.18 -15.33
N TYR A 32 -4.36 -5.71 -15.01
CA TYR A 32 -4.57 -4.76 -13.92
C TYR A 32 -4.14 -5.34 -12.56
N ALA A 33 -4.45 -6.61 -12.29
CA ALA A 33 -3.98 -7.29 -11.09
C ALA A 33 -2.45 -7.36 -11.00
N ALA A 34 -1.75 -7.59 -12.11
CA ALA A 34 -0.30 -7.62 -12.15
C ALA A 34 0.31 -6.24 -11.83
N VAL A 35 -0.28 -5.16 -12.37
CA VAL A 35 0.11 -3.79 -12.06
C VAL A 35 -0.03 -3.49 -10.57
N LEU A 36 -1.19 -3.80 -9.98
CA LEU A 36 -1.44 -3.59 -8.55
C LEU A 36 -0.48 -4.40 -7.68
N ARG A 37 -0.18 -5.65 -8.05
CA ARG A 37 0.81 -6.48 -7.35
C ARG A 37 2.19 -5.84 -7.35
N GLY A 38 2.66 -5.36 -8.50
CA GLY A 38 3.94 -4.67 -8.63
C GLY A 38 3.99 -3.40 -7.77
N ALA A 39 2.95 -2.57 -7.85
CA ALA A 39 2.82 -1.36 -7.05
C ALA A 39 2.80 -1.66 -5.53
N GLY A 40 2.09 -2.70 -5.12
CA GLY A 40 1.99 -3.14 -3.72
C GLY A 40 3.34 -3.60 -3.17
N LEU A 41 4.07 -4.42 -3.92
CA LEU A 41 5.42 -4.84 -3.54
C LEU A 41 6.39 -3.65 -3.44
N ALA A 42 6.39 -2.76 -4.42
CA ALA A 42 7.24 -1.57 -4.40
C ALA A 42 6.92 -0.66 -3.19
N ARG A 43 5.64 -0.50 -2.85
CA ARG A 43 5.19 0.25 -1.67
C ARG A 43 5.63 -0.44 -0.38
N ALA A 44 5.46 -1.75 -0.26
CA ALA A 44 5.84 -2.52 0.93
C ALA A 44 7.34 -2.39 1.24
N GLN A 45 8.19 -2.36 0.21
CA GLN A 45 9.64 -2.14 0.37
C GLN A 45 10.00 -0.81 1.04
N GLN A 46 9.12 0.20 0.97
CA GLN A 46 9.34 1.48 1.66
C GLN A 46 9.24 1.33 3.19
N PHE A 47 8.54 0.29 3.66
CA PHE A 47 8.33 -0.04 5.06
C PHE A 47 9.18 -1.23 5.53
N ALA A 48 10.21 -1.60 4.76
CA ALA A 48 11.13 -2.66 5.17
C ALA A 48 11.78 -2.32 6.53
N PRO A 49 11.97 -3.31 7.44
CA PRO A 49 12.50 -3.07 8.77
C PRO A 49 13.79 -2.25 8.78
N GLU A 50 14.70 -2.51 7.83
CA GLU A 50 15.98 -1.80 7.71
C GLU A 50 15.77 -0.30 7.48
N ARG A 51 14.79 0.06 6.64
CA ARG A 51 14.45 1.46 6.35
C ARG A 51 13.79 2.12 7.56
N VAL A 52 12.87 1.42 8.22
CA VAL A 52 12.17 1.94 9.39
C VAL A 52 13.14 2.17 10.56
N ILE A 53 14.03 1.20 10.84
CA ILE A 53 15.05 1.30 11.87
C ILE A 53 16.02 2.45 11.56
N ALA A 54 16.47 2.57 10.32
CA ALA A 54 17.37 3.66 9.91
C ALA A 54 16.71 5.04 10.12
N ALA A 55 15.46 5.20 9.68
CA ALA A 55 14.70 6.44 9.88
C ALA A 55 14.52 6.78 11.37
N MET A 56 14.20 5.78 12.20
CA MET A 56 14.06 5.96 13.64
C MET A 56 15.38 6.37 14.31
N ARG A 57 16.51 5.73 13.94
CA ARG A 57 17.84 6.09 14.46
C ARG A 57 18.25 7.52 14.10
N GLN A 58 17.87 7.99 12.91
CA GLN A 58 18.16 9.35 12.49
C GLN A 58 17.51 10.36 13.44
N VAL A 59 16.22 10.19 13.76
CA VAL A 59 15.51 11.05 14.71
C VAL A 59 16.21 11.09 16.07
N TYR A 60 16.57 9.94 16.64
CA TYR A 60 17.29 9.91 17.92
C TYR A 60 18.67 10.58 17.87
N THR A 61 19.32 10.57 16.71
CA THR A 61 20.63 11.21 16.52
C THR A 61 20.49 12.73 16.42
N GLU A 62 19.44 13.22 15.75
CA GLU A 62 19.16 14.65 15.61
C GLU A 62 18.80 15.30 16.95
N VAL A 63 18.00 14.64 17.79
CA VAL A 63 17.60 15.15 19.11
C VAL A 63 18.76 15.14 20.13
N ARG A 64 19.77 14.29 19.94
CA ARG A 64 20.95 14.23 20.83
C ARG A 64 21.98 15.34 20.55
N ARG A 65 21.94 15.97 19.38
CA ARG A 65 22.79 17.11 19.03
C ARG A 65 22.24 18.40 19.62
#